data_AF-A0A1R3FMH0-F1
#
_entry.id   AF-A0A1R3FMH0-F1
#
_cell.length_a   1.000
_cell.length_b   1.000
_cell.length_c   1.000
_cell.angle_alpha   90.00
_cell.angle_beta   90.00
_cell.angle_gamma   90.00
#
_symmetry.space_group_name_H-M   'P 1'
#
loop_
_entity.id
_entity.type
_entity.pdbx_description
1 polymer ?
#
loop_
_entity_poly.entity_id
_entity_poly.type
_entity_poly.pdbx_seq_one_letter_code
_entity_poly.pdbx_strand_id
1 'polypeptide(L)'
;MNKFNLTAASVAVFFSISSYASNTEFNLSGKVTAAMIADSDISGVGANNLSSVLYAKESDGEVSLDTTLTRLNFGTKTALDNGESLDSFIAFDFNNLNNGEMNLRFREGYIVVVK
;
A
#
# COMPACT_ATOMS: atom_id res chain seq x y z
N MET A 1 32.92 18.94 10.01
CA MET A 1 32.20 18.03 9.10
C MET A 1 31.19 17.26 9.95
N ASN A 2 29.95 17.75 10.02
CA ASN A 2 28.89 17.04 10.73
C ASN A 2 28.34 15.95 9.81
N LYS A 3 28.37 14.70 10.28
CA LYS A 3 27.74 13.58 9.60
C LYS A 3 26.24 13.71 9.80
N PHE A 4 25.49 13.94 8.73
CA PHE A 4 24.04 13.84 8.73
C PHE A 4 23.65 12.36 8.81
N ASN A 5 22.79 12.03 9.78
CA ASN A 5 22.18 10.71 9.91
C ASN A 5 20.81 10.76 9.23
N LEU A 6 20.70 10.20 8.02
CA LEU A 6 19.40 9.91 7.42
C LEU A 6 18.65 8.94 8.33
N THR A 7 17.51 9.38 8.88
CA THR A 7 16.64 8.51 9.69
C THR A 7 15.34 8.29 8.94
N ALA A 8 15.28 7.21 8.16
CA ALA A 8 14.03 6.72 7.60
C ALA A 8 13.36 5.80 8.61
N ALA A 9 12.15 6.16 9.06
CA ALA A 9 11.33 5.31 9.91
C ALA A 9 10.11 4.86 9.11
N SER A 10 9.96 3.55 8.91
CA SER A 10 8.78 2.96 8.29
C SER A 10 7.98 2.18 9.32
N VAL A 11 6.68 2.45 9.41
CA VAL A 11 5.74 1.64 10.19
C VAL A 11 4.82 0.93 9.22
N ALA A 12 4.82 -0.40 9.28
CA ALA A 12 3.90 -1.25 8.55
C ALA A 12 2.93 -1.92 9.52
N VAL A 13 1.64 -1.65 9.36
CA VAL A 13 0.56 -2.31 10.12
C VAL A 13 -0.18 -3.24 9.19
N PHE A 14 -0.12 -4.54 9.48
CA PHE A 14 -0.87 -5.56 8.77
C PHE A 14 -2.15 -5.87 9.54
N PHE A 15 -3.25 -6.04 8.82
CA PHE A 15 -4.51 -6.42 9.43
C PHE A 15 -5.22 -7.44 8.53
N SER A 16 -5.99 -8.31 9.17
CA SER A 16 -6.97 -9.17 8.51
C SER A 16 -8.16 -9.30 9.45
N ILE A 17 -9.35 -9.05 8.91
CA ILE A 17 -10.62 -9.16 9.61
C ILE A 17 -11.46 -10.08 8.76
N SER A 18 -11.98 -11.14 9.39
CA SER A 18 -12.91 -12.06 8.74
C SER A 18 -14.23 -12.04 9.49
N SER A 19 -15.34 -11.99 8.74
CA SER A 19 -16.69 -12.08 9.29
C SER A 19 -17.56 -12.98 8.44
N TYR A 20 -18.60 -13.54 9.04
CA TYR A 20 -19.54 -14.44 8.37
C TYR A 20 -20.93 -13.84 8.40
N ALA A 21 -21.61 -13.84 7.26
CA ALA A 21 -23.05 -13.61 7.20
C ALA A 21 -23.70 -14.67 6.32
N SER A 22 -24.60 -15.47 6.91
CA SER A 22 -25.19 -16.64 6.24
C SER A 22 -24.11 -17.60 5.72
N ASN A 23 -24.05 -17.82 4.40
CA ASN A 23 -23.08 -18.69 3.74
C ASN A 23 -21.89 -17.94 3.13
N THR A 24 -21.72 -16.65 3.45
CA THR A 24 -20.66 -15.80 2.90
C THR A 24 -19.67 -15.41 3.99
N GLU A 25 -18.41 -15.75 3.76
CA GLU A 25 -17.25 -15.21 4.46
C GLU A 25 -16.83 -13.91 3.78
N PHE A 26 -16.56 -12.88 4.58
CA PHE A 26 -16.00 -11.61 4.15
C PHE A 26 -14.60 -11.49 4.75
N ASN A 27 -13.61 -11.21 3.92
CA ASN A 27 -12.24 -10.95 4.34
C ASN A 27 -11.86 -9.52 3.97
N LEU A 28 -11.47 -8.72 4.96
CA LEU A 28 -10.82 -7.44 4.76
C LEU A 28 -9.38 -7.59 5.24
N SER A 29 -8.40 -7.37 4.37
CA SER A 29 -6.99 -7.43 4.73
C SER A 29 -6.20 -6.32 4.09
N GLY A 30 -4.98 -6.11 4.55
CA GLY A 30 -4.13 -5.09 3.95
C GLY A 30 -2.90 -4.80 4.76
N LYS A 31 -2.20 -3.78 4.29
CA LYS A 31 -1.10 -3.15 5.01
C LYS A 31 -1.23 -1.64 4.89
N VAL A 32 -1.12 -0.95 6.01
CA VAL A 32 -0.84 0.48 6.02
C VAL A 32 0.65 0.63 6.19
N THR A 33 1.30 1.31 5.26
CA THR A 33 2.72 1.59 5.33
C THR A 33 2.91 3.08 5.20
N ALA A 34 3.44 3.69 6.26
CA ALA A 34 3.88 5.07 6.27
C ALA A 34 5.39 5.07 6.45
N ALA A 35 6.09 5.70 5.51
CA ALA A 35 7.51 6.02 5.64
C ALA A 35 7.63 7.52 5.91
N MET A 36 8.21 7.85 7.06
CA MET A 36 8.65 9.22 7.33
C MET A 36 10.08 9.33 6.81
N ILE A 37 10.25 10.15 5.79
CA ILE A 37 11.57 10.52 5.28
C ILE A 37 11.87 11.90 5.85
N ALA A 38 12.61 11.90 6.96
CA ALA A 38 13.24 13.11 7.46
C ALA A 38 14.65 13.13 6.89
N ASP A 39 14.78 13.73 5.70
CA ASP A 39 16.08 13.94 5.08
C ASP A 39 16.43 15.42 5.04
N SER A 40 17.64 15.72 5.50
CA SER A 40 18.32 16.96 5.15
C SER A 40 19.23 16.58 3.99
N ASP A 41 18.86 17.06 2.83
CA ASP A 41 19.73 17.28 1.66
C ASP A 41 19.83 16.17 0.60
N ILE A 42 19.28 14.94 0.71
CA ILE A 42 19.34 13.96 -0.41
C ILE A 42 18.04 13.16 -0.63
N SER A 43 17.03 13.84 -1.16
CA SER A 43 16.40 13.39 -2.40
C SER A 43 15.70 12.00 -2.35
N GLY A 44 14.39 12.03 -2.08
CA GLY A 44 13.38 11.07 -2.58
C GLY A 44 13.72 9.58 -2.62
N VAL A 45 13.82 8.92 -1.46
CA VAL A 45 13.89 7.44 -1.40
C VAL A 45 12.48 6.84 -1.24
N GLY A 46 11.66 7.00 -2.27
CA GLY A 46 10.56 6.07 -2.58
C GLY A 46 11.12 4.98 -3.48
N ALA A 47 10.75 3.71 -3.25
CA ALA A 47 11.39 2.49 -3.79
C ALA A 47 11.40 2.31 -5.33
N ASN A 48 11.20 3.37 -6.12
CA ASN A 48 11.07 3.30 -7.57
C ASN A 48 11.71 4.45 -8.35
N ASN A 49 12.52 5.33 -7.74
CA ASN A 49 13.05 6.52 -8.42
C ASN A 49 14.54 6.81 -8.19
N LEU A 50 15.38 5.77 -8.08
CA LEU A 50 16.82 5.94 -7.84
C LEU A 50 17.55 6.73 -8.95
N SER A 51 17.03 6.78 -10.18
CA SER A 51 17.70 7.40 -11.33
C SER A 51 17.37 8.88 -11.56
N SER A 52 16.24 9.39 -11.03
CA SER A 52 15.80 10.78 -11.28
C SER A 52 16.35 11.80 -10.29
N VAL A 53 17.02 11.32 -9.25
CA VAL A 53 17.30 12.01 -7.99
C VAL A 53 18.74 12.54 -7.93
N LEU A 54 19.62 12.05 -8.82
CA LEU A 54 21.04 12.40 -8.91
C LEU A 54 21.34 13.79 -9.50
N TYR A 55 20.33 14.51 -10.02
CA TYR A 55 20.52 15.79 -10.71
C TYR A 55 19.54 16.91 -10.29
N ALA A 56 18.67 16.66 -9.30
CA ALA A 56 17.73 17.67 -8.84
C ALA A 56 18.40 18.64 -7.86
N LYS A 57 18.23 19.94 -8.10
CA LYS A 57 18.83 21.03 -7.33
C LYS A 57 18.17 21.14 -5.94
N GLU A 58 19.02 21.21 -4.92
CA GLU A 58 18.76 21.44 -3.50
C GLU A 58 17.63 22.45 -3.25
N SER A 59 16.65 22.05 -2.43
CA SER A 59 15.60 22.87 -1.84
C SER A 59 15.47 22.46 -0.37
N ASP A 60 15.30 23.45 0.52
CA ASP A 60 15.32 23.34 1.98
C ASP A 60 14.54 22.12 2.53
N GLY A 61 15.12 21.50 3.57
CA GLY A 61 14.68 20.24 4.19
C GLY A 61 13.18 20.08 4.34
N GLU A 62 12.62 19.17 3.56
CA GLU A 62 11.19 18.87 3.50
C GLU A 62 10.90 17.52 4.17
N VAL A 63 10.09 17.52 5.23
CA VAL A 63 9.58 16.28 5.82
C VAL A 63 8.45 15.78 4.94
N SER A 64 8.70 14.71 4.18
CA SER A 64 7.69 14.07 3.35
C SER A 64 7.15 12.80 4.00
N LEU A 65 5.82 12.64 3.94
CA LEU A 65 5.12 11.42 4.34
C LEU A 65 4.81 10.59 3.10
N ASP A 66 5.49 9.45 2.96
CA ASP A 66 5.24 8.51 1.88
C ASP A 66 4.30 7.39 2.35
N THR A 67 3.08 7.37 1.80
CA THR A 67 2.06 6.34 2.06
C THR A 67 1.82 5.41 0.86
N THR A 68 2.66 5.50 -0.18
CA THR A 68 2.50 4.82 -1.48
C THR A 68 2.57 3.30 -1.42
N LEU A 69 3.00 2.74 -0.28
CA LEU A 69 3.04 1.30 -0.03
C LEU A 69 1.77 0.76 0.66
N THR A 70 0.80 1.61 0.98
CA THR A 70 -0.46 1.21 1.60
C THR A 70 -1.33 0.45 0.61
N ARG A 71 -1.80 -0.74 1.02
CA ARG A 71 -2.66 -1.63 0.25
C ARG A 71 -3.87 -2.07 1.06
N LEU A 72 -5.03 -2.05 0.43
CA LEU A 72 -6.29 -2.53 0.97
C LEU A 72 -6.82 -3.66 0.07
N ASN A 73 -7.21 -4.77 0.66
CA ASN A 73 -7.77 -5.93 -0.01
C ASN A 73 -9.12 -6.25 0.61
N PHE A 74 -10.09 -6.58 -0.23
CA PHE A 74 -11.39 -7.09 0.19
C PHE A 74 -11.70 -8.34 -0.62
N GLY A 75 -12.22 -9.38 0.02
CA GLY A 75 -12.65 -10.60 -0.64
C GLY A 75 -13.88 -11.19 0.02
N THR A 76 -14.61 -11.99 -0.75
CA THR A 76 -15.74 -12.76 -0.25
C THR A 76 -15.63 -14.21 -0.70
N LYS A 77 -16.13 -15.13 0.11
CA LYS A 77 -16.29 -16.53 -0.25
C LYS A 77 -17.68 -17.00 0.12
N THR A 78 -18.48 -17.37 -0.87
CA THR A 78 -19.87 -17.80 -0.67
C THR A 78 -20.01 -19.27 -1.03
N ALA A 79 -20.43 -20.10 -0.09
CA ALA A 79 -20.76 -21.51 -0.38
C ALA A 79 -22.09 -21.61 -1.13
N LEU A 80 -22.11 -22.42 -2.19
CA LEU A 80 -23.28 -22.72 -3.01
C LEU A 80 -23.85 -24.11 -2.64
N ASP A 81 -25.15 -24.32 -2.90
CA ASP A 81 -25.86 -25.53 -2.49
C ASP A 81 -25.36 -26.82 -3.18
N ASN A 82 -24.67 -26.69 -4.31
CA ASN A 82 -24.09 -27.79 -5.08
C ASN A 82 -22.68 -28.20 -4.62
N GLY A 83 -22.18 -27.62 -3.52
CA GLY A 83 -20.84 -27.86 -2.97
C GLY A 83 -19.73 -27.00 -3.58
N GLU A 84 -20.04 -26.16 -4.57
CA GLU A 84 -19.11 -25.17 -5.12
C GLU A 84 -19.02 -23.93 -4.21
N SER A 85 -18.00 -23.10 -4.39
CA SER A 85 -17.90 -21.78 -3.78
C SER A 85 -17.67 -20.67 -4.81
N LEU A 86 -18.30 -19.53 -4.59
CA LEU A 86 -18.06 -18.29 -5.32
C LEU A 86 -17.06 -17.45 -4.53
N ASP A 87 -15.84 -17.33 -5.06
CA ASP A 87 -14.76 -16.58 -4.44
C ASP A 87 -14.58 -15.26 -5.21
N SER A 88 -14.64 -14.13 -4.51
CA SER A 88 -14.41 -12.79 -5.06
C SER A 88 -13.26 -12.09 -4.36
N PHE A 89 -12.53 -11.26 -5.08
CA PHE A 89 -11.41 -10.49 -4.55
C PHE A 89 -11.28 -9.15 -5.27
N ILE A 90 -10.90 -8.12 -4.54
CA ILE A 90 -10.51 -6.81 -5.05
C ILE A 90 -9.39 -6.22 -4.20
N ALA A 91 -8.40 -5.60 -4.85
CA ALA A 91 -7.32 -4.90 -4.17
C ALA A 91 -7.10 -3.49 -4.72
N PHE A 92 -6.83 -2.58 -3.80
CA PHE A 92 -6.50 -1.17 -4.04
C PHE A 92 -5.16 -0.83 -3.39
N ASP A 93 -4.44 0.12 -3.97
CA ASP A 93 -3.30 0.77 -3.32
C ASP A 93 -3.32 2.29 -3.53
N PHE A 94 -2.47 2.99 -2.80
CA PHE A 94 -2.23 4.41 -3.02
C PHE A 94 -1.01 4.60 -3.94
N ASN A 95 -1.17 5.36 -5.01
CA ASN A 95 -0.25 5.43 -6.13
C ASN A 95 1.09 6.11 -5.80
N ASN A 96 2.15 5.60 -6.44
CA ASN A 96 3.59 5.81 -6.28
C ASN A 96 4.16 7.05 -6.99
N LEU A 97 3.36 8.09 -7.27
CA LEU A 97 3.86 9.25 -8.02
C LEU A 97 4.69 10.23 -7.18
N ASN A 98 4.78 10.02 -5.86
CA ASN A 98 5.52 10.86 -4.91
C ASN A 98 5.36 12.37 -5.20
N ASN A 99 4.15 12.77 -5.58
CA ASN A 99 3.80 14.14 -5.97
C ASN A 99 3.02 14.85 -4.85
N GLY A 100 3.07 14.33 -3.62
CA GLY A 100 2.27 14.80 -2.49
C GLY A 100 0.78 14.43 -2.56
N GLU A 101 0.33 13.72 -3.61
CA GLU A 101 -1.06 13.31 -3.76
C GLU A 101 -1.27 11.84 -3.41
N MET A 102 -2.28 11.57 -2.57
CA MET A 102 -2.75 10.21 -2.31
C MET A 102 -3.81 9.81 -3.32
N ASN A 103 -3.39 9.24 -4.44
CA ASN A 103 -4.30 8.77 -5.48
C ASN A 103 -4.65 7.28 -5.28
N LEU A 104 -5.93 6.96 -5.08
CA LEU A 104 -6.39 5.57 -5.01
C LEU A 104 -6.28 4.91 -6.39
N ARG A 105 -5.66 3.73 -6.44
CA ARG A 105 -5.50 2.94 -7.67
C ARG A 105 -6.03 1.53 -7.47
N PHE A 106 -6.86 1.10 -8.42
CA PHE A 106 -7.27 -0.30 -8.54
C PHE A 106 -6.10 -1.16 -9.03
N ARG A 107 -5.82 -2.26 -8.33
CA ARG A 107 -4.72 -3.17 -8.68
C ARG A 107 -5.22 -4.38 -9.45
N GLU A 108 -6.18 -5.09 -8.85
CA GLU A 108 -6.70 -6.34 -9.37
C GLU A 108 -8.07 -6.61 -8.77
N GLY A 109 -8.86 -7.38 -9.50
CA GLY A 109 -10.12 -7.90 -9.02
C GLY A 109 -10.55 -9.07 -9.87
N TYR A 110 -11.10 -10.09 -9.22
CA TYR A 110 -11.58 -11.29 -9.89
C TYR A 110 -12.75 -11.90 -9.16
N ILE A 111 -13.48 -12.72 -9.89
CA ILE A 111 -14.53 -13.60 -9.38
C ILE A 111 -14.27 -14.96 -10.01
N VAL A 112 -14.24 -16.00 -9.19
CA VAL A 112 -13.99 -17.38 -9.62
C VAL A 112 -14.94 -18.33 -8.91
N VAL A 113 -15.39 -19.35 -9.64
CA VAL A 113 -16.12 -20.47 -9.06
C VAL A 113 -15.12 -21.59 -8.79
N VAL A 114 -15.06 -22.03 -7.54
CA VAL A 114 -14.20 -23.11 -7.06
C VAL A 114 -15.09 -24.31 -6.74
N LYS A 115 -14.64 -25.51 -7.10
CA LYS A 115 -15.36 -26.76 -6.88
C LYS A 115 -14.73 -27.57 -5.77
#